data_AF-A0A7S0QBZ7-F1
#
_entry.id   AF-A0A7S0QBZ7-F1
#
_cell.length_a   1.000
_cell.length_b   1.000
_cell.length_c   1.000
_cell.angle_alpha   90.00
_cell.angle_beta   90.00
_cell.angle_gamma   90.00
#
_symmetry.space_group_name_H-M   'P 1'
#
loop_
_entity.id
_entity.type
_entity.pdbx_description
1 polymer ?
#
loop_
_entity_poly.entity_id
_entity_poly.type
_entity_poly.pdbx_seq_one_letter_code
_entity_poly.pdbx_strand_id
1 'polypeptide(L)'
;KRLSFWRGLASSTSSGRMKRKTGASGTGRPRKLKSTAEPAAPLQKPGVKNEEAASAQPDVIHEPPEEEQQEEQHTEAGPSTPIESAVHSDGRASKQPKVIFVLERACLETGKVGGEHVLLNADDHHKFLLKHKRMPADFRPDILHQTMLILLDSPLNKAGLLKLYVRSEKGVLIDVNPTIRIPRTFKRFCGLMAQLLFKLSIRASNGPQKLLKVIKNPVTDHLPPNCRIISLSVTGRLVALPKYVPTLPTDVPIVFVAGAMAHGKVGADYASEQIGISEYPLSAAAALARVCNAFENHLGIV
;
A
#
# COMPACT_ATOMS: atom_id res chain seq x y z
N LYS A 1 -1.51 -1.22 53.39
CA LYS A 1 -1.56 -0.37 54.62
C LYS A 1 -0.75 0.90 54.36
N ARG A 2 -1.40 2.07 54.40
CA ARG A 2 -0.86 3.44 54.68
C ARG A 2 0.19 4.00 53.71
N LEU A 3 0.21 5.28 53.32
CA LEU A 3 -0.69 6.42 53.47
C LEU A 3 -0.21 7.49 52.47
N SER A 4 -1.15 8.29 51.99
CA SER A 4 -1.05 9.52 51.23
C SER A 4 -0.55 10.73 52.05
N PHE A 5 0.00 11.74 51.37
CA PHE A 5 -0.14 13.21 51.55
C PHE A 5 1.10 13.89 50.86
N TRP A 6 1.04 15.01 50.14
CA TRP A 6 0.27 16.23 50.39
C TRP A 6 0.06 17.08 49.12
N ARG A 7 -1.01 17.89 49.15
CA ARG A 7 -1.43 18.95 48.20
C ARG A 7 -1.28 20.32 48.87
N GLY A 8 -1.17 21.38 48.07
CA GLY A 8 -1.44 22.79 48.44
C GLY A 8 -0.19 23.67 48.31
N LEU A 9 -0.20 24.89 47.75
CA LEU A 9 -1.20 25.96 47.80
C LEU A 9 -1.17 26.86 46.56
N ALA A 10 -2.27 27.61 46.38
CA ALA A 10 -2.49 28.67 45.40
C ALA A 10 -2.42 30.07 46.05
N SER A 11 -2.14 31.11 45.25
CA SER A 11 -2.61 32.52 45.33
C SER A 11 -2.00 33.25 44.10
N SER A 12 -2.70 33.93 43.18
CA SER A 12 -3.76 34.97 43.14
C SER A 12 -3.21 36.40 43.12
N THR A 13 -3.31 37.05 41.95
CA THR A 13 -3.51 38.50 41.65
C THR A 13 -3.39 38.67 40.12
N SER A 14 -3.96 39.64 39.41
CA SER A 14 -5.29 40.23 39.29
C SER A 14 -5.19 41.29 38.17
N SER A 15 -6.26 41.48 37.40
CA SER A 15 -6.63 42.68 36.63
C SER A 15 -5.96 42.95 35.27
N GLY A 16 -6.80 43.34 34.29
CA GLY A 16 -6.39 43.77 32.95
C GLY A 16 -7.51 43.71 31.91
N ARG A 17 -8.66 44.34 32.18
CA ARG A 17 -9.83 44.45 31.28
C ARG A 17 -9.64 45.64 30.35
N MET A 18 -9.79 45.46 29.04
CA MET A 18 -10.06 46.60 28.13
C MET A 18 -10.98 46.18 26.98
N LYS A 19 -12.19 46.74 27.00
CA LYS A 19 -13.20 46.70 25.93
C LYS A 19 -12.93 47.85 24.96
N ARG A 20 -13.11 47.63 23.65
CA ARG A 20 -13.63 48.66 22.72
C ARG A 20 -14.67 48.05 21.76
N LYS A 21 -15.90 48.57 21.89
CA LYS A 21 -16.99 48.71 20.92
C LYS A 21 -16.54 49.73 19.83
N THR A 22 -17.05 49.91 18.60
CA THR A 22 -18.36 49.69 17.94
C THR A 22 -18.25 50.14 16.47
N GLY A 23 -19.19 49.71 15.61
CA GLY A 23 -19.60 50.38 14.35
C GLY A 23 -19.70 49.39 13.17
N ALA A 24 -20.88 48.84 12.81
CA ALA A 24 -21.89 49.42 11.91
C ALA A 24 -21.31 49.75 10.51
N SER A 25 -21.83 49.37 9.35
CA SER A 25 -23.15 48.93 8.87
C SER A 25 -22.97 48.55 7.39
N GLY A 26 -23.73 47.60 6.84
CA GLY A 26 -23.64 47.33 5.40
C GLY A 26 -24.52 46.18 4.92
N THR A 27 -25.82 46.42 4.87
CA THR A 27 -26.83 45.56 4.23
C THR A 27 -26.65 45.54 2.72
N GLY A 28 -26.27 44.40 2.14
CA GLY A 28 -26.24 44.15 0.69
C GLY A 28 -27.09 42.93 0.34
N ARG A 29 -28.28 43.17 -0.22
CA ARG A 29 -29.21 42.16 -0.77
C ARG A 29 -28.53 41.28 -1.83
N PRO A 30 -28.90 39.99 -1.96
CA PRO A 30 -28.60 39.21 -3.16
C PRO A 30 -29.47 39.69 -4.33
N ARG A 31 -28.86 40.03 -5.47
CA ARG A 31 -29.58 40.26 -6.73
C ARG A 31 -30.10 38.93 -7.27
N LYS A 32 -31.43 38.75 -7.23
CA LYS A 32 -32.18 37.83 -8.09
C LYS A 32 -32.00 38.26 -9.55
N LEU A 33 -31.47 37.37 -10.41
CA LEU A 33 -31.83 37.39 -11.82
C LEU A 33 -33.06 36.49 -12.00
N LYS A 34 -34.14 37.10 -12.48
CA LYS A 34 -35.31 36.45 -13.05
C LYS A 34 -35.06 36.23 -14.54
N SER A 35 -35.33 35.03 -15.04
CA SER A 35 -35.91 34.80 -16.37
C SER A 35 -36.75 33.53 -16.27
N THR A 36 -38.04 33.66 -15.94
CA THR A 36 -39.18 33.40 -16.86
C THR A 36 -39.33 31.92 -17.23
N ALA A 37 -40.18 31.21 -16.47
CA ALA A 37 -41.04 30.14 -16.96
C ALA A 37 -42.24 30.80 -17.66
N GLU A 38 -42.80 30.30 -18.78
CA GLU A 38 -43.77 29.19 -18.93
C GLU A 38 -44.22 29.16 -20.43
N PRO A 39 -45.07 28.22 -20.93
CA PRO A 39 -45.59 26.98 -20.34
C PRO A 39 -45.47 25.74 -21.28
N ALA A 40 -45.84 24.58 -20.73
CA ALA A 40 -46.11 23.34 -21.45
C ALA A 40 -47.58 23.20 -21.83
N ALA A 41 -47.89 22.51 -22.93
CA ALA A 41 -49.17 21.81 -23.17
C ALA A 41 -49.04 20.78 -24.33
N PRO A 42 -49.90 19.73 -24.37
CA PRO A 42 -49.55 18.36 -24.76
C PRO A 42 -50.20 17.89 -26.08
N LEU A 43 -50.14 16.56 -26.36
CA LEU A 43 -50.97 15.67 -27.22
C LEU A 43 -50.05 14.80 -28.12
N GLN A 44 -50.27 13.52 -28.43
CA GLN A 44 -51.11 12.40 -27.97
C GLN A 44 -50.58 11.16 -28.75
N LYS A 45 -50.67 9.95 -28.17
CA LYS A 45 -50.48 8.68 -28.90
C LYS A 45 -51.73 8.34 -29.73
N PRO A 46 -51.59 7.56 -30.80
CA PRO A 46 -52.35 6.31 -30.93
C PRO A 46 -51.40 5.16 -31.35
N GLY A 47 -51.67 3.87 -31.23
CA GLY A 47 -52.86 3.10 -30.88
C GLY A 47 -52.51 1.62 -31.15
N VAL A 48 -53.10 0.73 -30.35
CA VAL A 48 -52.93 -0.73 -30.35
C VAL A 48 -53.78 -1.39 -31.46
N LYS A 49 -53.32 -2.54 -31.99
CA LYS A 49 -54.06 -3.80 -32.33
C LYS A 49 -53.10 -4.75 -33.10
N ASN A 50 -52.76 -5.94 -32.58
CA ASN A 50 -53.43 -7.26 -32.72
C ASN A 50 -53.60 -7.66 -34.21
N GLU A 51 -53.21 -8.84 -34.71
CA GLU A 51 -53.51 -10.20 -34.24
C GLU A 51 -52.68 -11.26 -35.04
N GLU A 52 -52.33 -12.38 -34.37
CA GLU A 52 -52.32 -13.82 -34.78
C GLU A 52 -51.80 -14.29 -36.17
N ALA A 53 -51.23 -15.48 -36.41
CA ALA A 53 -51.42 -16.80 -35.79
C ALA A 53 -50.30 -17.81 -36.17
N ALA A 54 -50.22 -18.90 -35.37
CA ALA A 54 -49.91 -20.31 -35.73
C ALA A 54 -48.45 -20.71 -36.12
N SER A 55 -47.87 -21.84 -35.68
CA SER A 55 -48.37 -23.02 -34.94
C SER A 55 -47.23 -23.98 -34.54
N ALA A 56 -47.42 -24.63 -33.38
CA ALA A 56 -47.14 -26.04 -33.03
C ALA A 56 -45.70 -26.62 -32.92
N GLN A 57 -45.48 -27.26 -31.75
CA GLN A 57 -44.36 -28.13 -31.32
C GLN A 57 -44.57 -29.60 -31.81
N PRO A 58 -43.68 -30.60 -31.54
CA PRO A 58 -43.47 -31.17 -30.19
C PRO A 58 -42.01 -31.58 -29.83
N ASP A 59 -41.85 -31.93 -28.55
CA ASP A 59 -40.65 -32.33 -27.81
C ASP A 59 -39.95 -33.61 -28.29
N VAL A 60 -38.61 -33.70 -28.11
CA VAL A 60 -37.88 -34.95 -27.82
C VAL A 60 -36.72 -34.67 -26.85
N ILE A 61 -36.71 -35.41 -25.75
CA ILE A 61 -35.62 -35.52 -24.76
C ILE A 61 -34.53 -36.43 -25.34
N HIS A 62 -33.28 -35.99 -25.38
CA HIS A 62 -32.13 -36.90 -25.44
C HIS A 62 -30.88 -36.33 -24.75
N GLU A 63 -30.13 -37.24 -24.14
CA GLU A 63 -28.98 -37.10 -23.24
C GLU A 63 -27.75 -36.40 -23.85
N PRO A 64 -26.82 -35.89 -23.03
CA PRO A 64 -25.63 -35.20 -23.51
C PRO A 64 -24.59 -36.18 -24.07
N PRO A 65 -23.90 -35.87 -25.18
CA PRO A 65 -22.81 -36.71 -25.67
C PRO A 65 -21.50 -36.44 -24.91
N GLU A 66 -20.73 -37.52 -24.87
CA GLU A 66 -19.48 -37.76 -24.15
C GLU A 66 -18.30 -36.93 -24.66
N GLU A 67 -17.28 -36.82 -23.79
CA GLU A 67 -16.03 -36.11 -23.98
C GLU A 67 -15.17 -36.75 -25.09
N GLU A 68 -14.78 -35.95 -26.09
CA GLU A 68 -13.68 -36.30 -27.00
C GLU A 68 -12.38 -35.61 -26.55
N GLN A 69 -11.44 -36.44 -26.12
CA GLN A 69 -10.06 -36.10 -25.82
C GLN A 69 -9.30 -35.93 -27.14
N GLN A 70 -8.69 -34.77 -27.36
CA GLN A 70 -7.70 -34.59 -28.42
C GLN A 70 -6.29 -34.77 -27.84
N GLU A 71 -5.67 -35.88 -28.22
CA GLU A 71 -4.25 -36.16 -28.05
C GLU A 71 -3.43 -35.30 -29.04
N GLU A 72 -2.67 -34.33 -28.53
CA GLU A 72 -1.55 -33.76 -29.27
C GLU A 72 -0.26 -34.51 -28.90
N GLN A 73 0.29 -35.20 -29.89
CA GLN A 73 1.55 -35.93 -29.85
C GLN A 73 2.73 -34.94 -29.73
N HIS A 74 3.45 -34.99 -28.61
CA HIS A 74 4.79 -34.41 -28.50
C HIS A 74 5.84 -35.47 -28.82
N THR A 75 6.57 -35.26 -29.91
CA THR A 75 7.77 -36.03 -30.27
C THR A 75 8.96 -35.65 -29.38
N GLU A 76 9.72 -36.67 -29.01
CA GLU A 76 10.90 -36.61 -28.15
C GLU A 76 12.05 -35.78 -28.74
N ALA A 77 12.68 -34.96 -27.91
CA ALA A 77 14.08 -34.56 -28.03
C ALA A 77 14.74 -34.64 -26.65
N GLY A 78 15.90 -35.31 -26.58
CA GLY A 78 16.60 -35.75 -25.37
C GLY A 78 17.15 -34.64 -24.44
N PRO A 79 17.96 -35.04 -23.44
CA PRO A 79 18.11 -34.31 -22.19
C PRO A 79 18.99 -33.07 -22.39
N SER A 80 18.40 -31.89 -22.18
CA SER A 80 19.18 -30.67 -21.93
C SER A 80 19.43 -30.56 -20.43
N THR A 81 20.71 -30.63 -20.09
CA THR A 81 21.28 -30.38 -18.77
C THR A 81 20.77 -29.06 -18.18
N PRO A 82 20.65 -28.95 -16.83
CA PRO A 82 20.30 -27.69 -16.21
C PRO A 82 21.41 -26.67 -16.52
N ILE A 83 21.06 -25.58 -17.19
CA ILE A 83 21.89 -24.38 -17.20
C ILE A 83 21.89 -23.87 -15.76
N GLU A 84 22.89 -24.27 -14.99
CA GLU A 84 23.32 -23.56 -13.80
C GLU A 84 23.50 -22.10 -14.24
N SER A 85 22.58 -21.25 -13.78
CA SER A 85 22.79 -19.81 -13.85
C SER A 85 23.94 -19.54 -12.88
N ALA A 86 25.14 -19.48 -13.46
CA ALA A 86 26.32 -18.91 -12.86
C ALA A 86 25.91 -17.57 -12.27
N VAL A 87 25.81 -17.54 -10.95
CA VAL A 87 25.78 -16.32 -10.19
C VAL A 87 27.17 -15.72 -10.39
N HIS A 88 27.31 -14.87 -11.42
CA HIS A 88 28.40 -13.91 -11.48
C HIS A 88 28.19 -12.96 -10.30
N SER A 89 28.62 -13.42 -9.13
CA SER A 89 28.90 -12.58 -7.98
C SER A 89 30.19 -11.86 -8.30
N ASP A 90 30.09 -10.82 -9.12
CA ASP A 90 31.10 -9.78 -9.10
C ASP A 90 31.21 -9.33 -7.63
N GLY A 91 32.39 -9.52 -7.04
CA GLY A 91 32.71 -9.16 -5.65
C GLY A 91 32.55 -7.66 -5.32
N ARG A 92 31.87 -6.89 -6.18
CA ARG A 92 31.39 -5.52 -5.95
C ARG A 92 30.20 -5.47 -4.98
N ALA A 93 29.29 -6.44 -5.00
CA ALA A 93 28.05 -6.39 -4.20
C ALA A 93 28.28 -6.48 -2.68
N SER A 94 29.42 -7.03 -2.24
CA SER A 94 29.73 -7.17 -0.81
C SER A 94 30.24 -5.89 -0.15
N LYS A 95 30.60 -4.85 -0.92
CA LYS A 95 31.18 -3.60 -0.40
C LYS A 95 30.23 -2.40 -0.38
N GLN A 96 29.10 -2.43 -1.10
CA GLN A 96 28.20 -1.29 -1.16
C GLN A 96 27.15 -1.33 -0.04
N PRO A 97 26.88 -0.19 0.64
CA PRO A 97 25.88 -0.12 1.69
C PRO A 97 24.49 -0.42 1.13
N LYS A 98 23.74 -1.27 1.84
CA LYS A 98 22.35 -1.59 1.45
C LYS A 98 21.45 -0.40 1.74
N VAL A 99 20.55 -0.10 0.81
CA VAL A 99 19.40 0.79 1.03
C VAL A 99 18.28 -0.04 1.63
N ILE A 100 17.82 0.35 2.81
CA ILE A 100 16.78 -0.37 3.55
C ILE A 100 15.50 0.47 3.51
N PHE A 101 14.40 -0.13 3.10
CA PHE A 101 13.08 0.48 3.17
C PHE A 101 12.29 -0.13 4.32
N VAL A 102 11.66 0.72 5.13
CA VAL A 102 10.68 0.33 6.15
C VAL A 102 9.34 0.95 5.79
N LEU A 103 8.39 0.10 5.41
CA LEU A 103 7.01 0.52 5.15
C LEU A 103 6.21 0.42 6.44
N GLU A 104 5.93 1.56 7.05
CA GLU A 104 5.12 1.66 8.26
C GLU A 104 3.63 1.73 7.94
N ARG A 105 2.80 1.32 8.90
CA ARG A 105 1.34 1.49 8.85
C ARG A 105 0.67 0.80 7.66
N ALA A 106 1.24 -0.32 7.21
CA ALA A 106 0.66 -1.10 6.11
C ALA A 106 -0.70 -1.67 6.51
N CYS A 107 -1.71 -1.49 5.66
CA CYS A 107 -3.03 -2.08 5.89
C CYS A 107 -3.00 -3.59 5.60
N LEU A 108 -2.66 -4.39 6.60
CA LEU A 108 -2.66 -5.85 6.54
C LEU A 108 -3.52 -6.41 7.65
N GLU A 109 -4.75 -6.76 7.32
CA GLU A 109 -5.70 -7.32 8.26
C GLU A 109 -6.57 -8.39 7.61
N THR A 110 -6.75 -9.50 8.32
CA THR A 110 -7.64 -10.57 7.89
C THR A 110 -9.01 -10.47 8.56
N GLY A 111 -10.05 -10.97 7.87
CA GLY A 111 -11.40 -11.10 8.41
C GLY A 111 -12.08 -12.35 7.86
N LYS A 112 -13.09 -12.86 8.58
CA LYS A 112 -13.90 -13.99 8.14
C LYS A 112 -15.13 -13.50 7.37
N VAL A 113 -15.07 -13.53 6.04
CA VAL A 113 -16.15 -13.06 5.16
C VAL A 113 -16.73 -14.27 4.42
N GLY A 114 -18.04 -14.49 4.53
CA GLY A 114 -18.69 -15.63 3.86
C GLY A 114 -18.17 -17.01 4.27
N GLY A 115 -17.51 -17.12 5.44
CA GLY A 115 -16.90 -18.36 5.91
C GLY A 115 -15.40 -18.47 5.64
N GLU A 116 -14.85 -17.68 4.72
CA GLU A 116 -13.44 -17.71 4.33
C GLU A 116 -12.61 -16.65 5.06
N HIS A 117 -11.34 -16.97 5.35
CA HIS A 117 -10.38 -16.02 5.90
C HIS A 117 -9.68 -15.28 4.76
N VAL A 118 -10.00 -13.99 4.62
CA VAL A 118 -9.54 -13.14 3.51
C VAL A 118 -8.81 -11.92 4.05
N LEU A 119 -7.94 -11.32 3.23
CA LEU A 119 -7.36 -10.01 3.53
C LEU A 119 -8.41 -8.93 3.24
N LEU A 120 -8.78 -8.15 4.26
CA LEU A 120 -9.79 -7.11 4.14
C LEU A 120 -9.31 -5.97 3.25
N ASN A 121 -10.16 -5.53 2.33
CA ASN A 121 -9.92 -4.44 1.39
C ASN A 121 -11.21 -3.65 1.13
N ALA A 122 -11.07 -2.40 0.67
CA ALA A 122 -12.16 -1.47 0.48
C ALA A 122 -13.19 -1.91 -0.57
N ASP A 123 -12.74 -2.58 -1.63
CA ASP A 123 -13.56 -2.88 -2.81
C ASP A 123 -14.40 -4.15 -2.61
N ASP A 124 -13.75 -5.28 -2.34
CA ASP A 124 -14.40 -6.59 -2.20
C ASP A 124 -15.21 -6.70 -0.90
N HIS A 125 -14.77 -6.01 0.16
CA HIS A 125 -15.30 -6.19 1.52
C HIS A 125 -16.07 -4.97 2.04
N HIS A 126 -16.44 -4.03 1.16
CA HIS A 126 -17.14 -2.79 1.50
C HIS A 126 -18.33 -3.00 2.47
N LYS A 127 -19.28 -3.87 2.09
CA LYS A 127 -20.48 -4.17 2.89
C LYS A 127 -20.15 -4.82 4.23
N PHE A 128 -19.18 -5.73 4.24
CA PHE A 128 -18.73 -6.40 5.46
C PHE A 128 -18.14 -5.39 6.45
N LEU A 129 -17.29 -4.48 5.97
CA LEU A 129 -16.65 -3.45 6.79
C LEU A 129 -17.68 -2.50 7.42
N LEU A 130 -18.64 -2.02 6.62
CA LEU A 130 -19.72 -1.16 7.12
C LEU A 130 -20.59 -1.85 8.18
N LYS A 131 -20.95 -3.13 7.96
CA LYS A 131 -21.70 -3.92 8.95
C LYS A 131 -20.97 -4.02 10.29
N HIS A 132 -19.64 -4.02 10.28
CA HIS A 132 -18.80 -4.06 11.47
C HIS A 132 -18.36 -2.66 11.96
N LYS A 133 -19.00 -1.58 11.48
CA LYS A 133 -18.71 -0.18 11.84
C LYS A 133 -17.25 0.23 11.57
N ARG A 134 -16.67 -0.28 10.49
CA ARG A 134 -15.31 0.04 10.05
C ARG A 134 -15.37 0.82 8.76
N MET A 135 -14.52 1.85 8.63
CA MET A 135 -14.50 2.68 7.43
C MET A 135 -13.76 1.95 6.30
N PRO A 136 -14.40 1.69 5.14
CA PRO A 136 -13.75 1.01 4.02
C PRO A 136 -12.51 1.73 3.49
N ALA A 137 -12.48 3.06 3.58
CA ALA A 137 -11.34 3.89 3.16
C ALA A 137 -10.02 3.56 3.87
N ASP A 138 -10.07 2.93 5.05
CA ASP A 138 -8.89 2.54 5.82
C ASP A 138 -8.31 1.20 5.34
N PHE A 139 -9.06 0.42 4.56
CA PHE A 139 -8.69 -0.93 4.12
C PHE A 139 -8.04 -0.92 2.75
N ARG A 140 -6.84 -0.37 2.67
CA ARG A 140 -6.09 -0.16 1.41
C ARG A 140 -4.81 -1.00 1.29
N PRO A 141 -4.89 -2.35 1.28
CA PRO A 141 -3.71 -3.20 1.06
C PRO A 141 -3.08 -3.03 -0.34
N ASP A 142 -3.80 -2.43 -1.29
CA ASP A 142 -3.32 -2.11 -2.63
C ASP A 142 -2.15 -1.11 -2.62
N ILE A 143 -2.10 -0.21 -1.64
CA ILE A 143 -0.98 0.73 -1.46
C ILE A 143 0.31 -0.04 -1.18
N LEU A 144 0.26 -1.01 -0.26
CA LEU A 144 1.41 -1.87 0.01
C LEU A 144 1.77 -2.70 -1.23
N HIS A 145 0.76 -3.29 -1.88
CA HIS A 145 0.96 -4.12 -3.08
C HIS A 145 1.76 -3.36 -4.15
N GLN A 146 1.27 -2.20 -4.57
CA GLN A 146 1.93 -1.36 -5.59
C GLN A 146 3.35 -0.96 -5.15
N THR A 147 3.51 -0.59 -3.89
CA THR A 147 4.81 -0.18 -3.34
C THR A 147 5.82 -1.34 -3.36
N MET A 148 5.39 -2.54 -2.99
CA MET A 148 6.24 -3.73 -3.05
C MET A 148 6.62 -4.10 -4.49
N LEU A 149 5.70 -3.96 -5.45
CA LEU A 149 6.01 -4.19 -6.86
C LEU A 149 7.11 -3.23 -7.34
N ILE A 150 6.99 -1.94 -7.04
CA ILE A 150 7.98 -0.92 -7.41
C ILE A 150 9.35 -1.20 -6.78
N LEU A 151 9.40 -1.45 -5.47
CA LEU A 151 10.65 -1.69 -4.77
C LEU A 151 11.35 -2.96 -5.25
N LEU A 152 10.63 -4.08 -5.34
CA LEU A 152 11.25 -5.39 -5.63
C LEU A 152 11.57 -5.60 -7.12
N ASP A 153 10.98 -4.80 -8.00
CA ASP A 153 11.35 -4.77 -9.41
C ASP A 153 12.47 -3.79 -9.75
N SER A 154 12.75 -2.83 -8.86
CA SER A 154 13.78 -1.82 -9.10
C SER A 154 15.14 -2.46 -9.45
N PRO A 155 15.89 -1.87 -10.39
CA PRO A 155 17.29 -2.23 -10.63
C PRO A 155 18.11 -2.28 -9.33
N LEU A 156 17.82 -1.38 -8.38
CA LEU A 156 18.43 -1.40 -7.04
C LEU A 156 18.23 -2.73 -6.29
N ASN A 157 17.03 -3.31 -6.36
CA ASN A 157 16.78 -4.64 -5.78
C ASN A 157 17.46 -5.76 -6.58
N LYS A 158 17.47 -5.67 -7.91
CA LYS A 158 18.13 -6.67 -8.77
C LYS A 158 19.65 -6.69 -8.57
N ALA A 159 20.23 -5.54 -8.24
CA ALA A 159 21.64 -5.40 -7.85
C ALA A 159 21.95 -5.96 -6.44
N GLY A 160 20.94 -6.42 -5.68
CA GLY A 160 21.12 -6.98 -4.34
C GLY A 160 21.35 -5.94 -3.24
N LEU A 161 21.09 -4.66 -3.54
CA LEU A 161 21.36 -3.53 -2.65
C LEU A 161 20.12 -3.05 -1.87
N LEU A 162 18.97 -3.67 -2.09
CA LEU A 162 17.72 -3.32 -1.42
C LEU A 162 17.37 -4.33 -0.33
N LYS A 163 16.94 -3.82 0.83
CA LYS A 163 16.25 -4.61 1.87
C LYS A 163 14.90 -3.97 2.18
N LEU A 164 13.89 -4.78 2.46
CA LEU A 164 12.54 -4.32 2.74
C LEU A 164 12.00 -4.94 4.04
N TYR A 165 11.49 -4.07 4.90
CA TYR A 165 10.65 -4.42 6.05
C TYR A 165 9.28 -3.78 5.89
N VAL A 166 8.25 -4.49 6.35
CA VAL A 166 6.86 -3.98 6.35
C VAL A 166 6.31 -4.13 7.75
N ARG A 167 5.82 -3.04 8.33
CA ARG A 167 5.12 -3.03 9.61
C ARG A 167 3.67 -2.67 9.37
N SER A 168 2.76 -3.56 9.78
CA SER A 168 1.34 -3.32 9.63
C SER A 168 0.81 -2.31 10.64
N GLU A 169 -0.37 -1.74 10.36
CA GLU A 169 -1.10 -0.88 11.32
C GLU A 169 -1.37 -1.59 12.66
N LYS A 170 -1.48 -2.93 12.65
CA LYS A 170 -1.64 -3.77 13.86
C LYS A 170 -0.31 -4.16 14.51
N GLY A 171 0.82 -3.59 14.07
CA GLY A 171 2.15 -3.83 14.64
C GLY A 171 2.78 -5.16 14.24
N VAL A 172 2.30 -5.84 13.20
CA VAL A 172 2.96 -7.05 12.67
C VAL A 172 4.15 -6.61 11.83
N LEU A 173 5.37 -6.97 12.25
CA LEU A 173 6.59 -6.70 11.51
C LEU A 173 6.95 -7.89 10.62
N ILE A 174 7.18 -7.61 9.34
CA ILE A 174 7.44 -8.59 8.29
C ILE A 174 8.81 -8.29 7.68
N ASP A 175 9.66 -9.30 7.71
CA ASP A 175 10.90 -9.37 6.95
C ASP A 175 10.61 -9.89 5.54
N VAL A 176 11.01 -9.10 4.53
CA VAL A 176 10.84 -9.44 3.11
C VAL A 176 12.19 -9.86 2.54
N ASN A 177 12.22 -11.04 1.93
CA ASN A 177 13.37 -11.51 1.19
C ASN A 177 13.43 -10.81 -0.19
N PRO A 178 14.55 -10.17 -0.57
CA PRO A 178 14.71 -9.51 -1.87
C PRO A 178 14.40 -10.37 -3.10
N THR A 179 14.50 -11.70 -2.99
CA THR A 179 14.28 -12.64 -4.10
C THR A 179 12.80 -12.97 -4.33
N ILE A 180 11.89 -12.55 -3.45
CA ILE A 180 10.47 -12.85 -3.60
C ILE A 180 9.89 -12.20 -4.86
N ARG A 181 9.15 -12.99 -5.65
CA ARG A 181 8.31 -12.48 -6.73
C ARG A 181 6.91 -12.22 -6.20
N ILE A 182 6.58 -10.94 -5.98
CA ILE A 182 5.24 -10.56 -5.51
C ILE A 182 4.22 -10.79 -6.63
N PRO A 183 3.05 -11.41 -6.34
CA PRO A 183 2.01 -11.61 -7.33
C PRO A 183 1.57 -10.27 -7.94
N ARG A 184 1.49 -10.21 -9.28
CA ARG A 184 1.11 -8.99 -10.01
C ARG A 184 -0.37 -8.67 -9.89
N THR A 185 -1.22 -9.69 -9.76
CA THR A 185 -2.65 -9.50 -9.56
C THR A 185 -2.95 -9.29 -8.07
N PHE A 186 -3.76 -8.27 -7.79
CA PHE A 186 -4.09 -7.89 -6.42
C PHE A 186 -4.77 -9.03 -5.62
N LYS A 187 -5.67 -9.79 -6.27
CA LYS A 187 -6.34 -10.94 -5.66
C LYS A 187 -5.34 -12.01 -5.16
N ARG A 188 -4.31 -12.32 -5.95
CA ARG A 188 -3.27 -13.29 -5.55
C ARG A 188 -2.38 -12.73 -4.44
N PHE A 189 -2.06 -11.43 -4.48
CA PHE A 189 -1.37 -10.75 -3.39
C PHE A 189 -2.14 -10.84 -2.07
N CYS A 190 -3.46 -10.60 -2.11
CA CYS A 190 -4.31 -10.72 -0.93
C CYS A 190 -4.27 -12.13 -0.33
N GLY A 191 -4.37 -13.18 -1.16
CA GLY A 191 -4.24 -14.56 -0.72
C GLY A 191 -2.88 -14.85 -0.07
N LEU A 192 -1.79 -14.38 -0.69
CA LEU A 192 -0.43 -14.52 -0.15
C LEU A 192 -0.28 -13.84 1.22
N MET A 193 -0.77 -12.61 1.38
CA MET A 193 -0.69 -11.88 2.65
C MET A 193 -1.58 -12.50 3.73
N ALA A 194 -2.79 -12.95 3.38
CA ALA A 194 -3.66 -13.68 4.32
C ALA A 194 -2.98 -14.97 4.81
N GLN A 195 -2.35 -15.73 3.90
CA GLN A 195 -1.56 -16.91 4.26
C GLN A 195 -0.36 -16.56 5.14
N LEU A 196 0.36 -15.47 4.85
CA LEU A 196 1.49 -15.01 5.66
C LEU A 196 1.05 -14.72 7.09
N LEU A 197 -0.06 -13.99 7.27
CA LEU A 197 -0.56 -13.63 8.60
C LEU A 197 -1.02 -14.85 9.40
N PHE A 198 -1.52 -15.90 8.73
CA PHE A 198 -1.90 -17.14 9.38
C PHE A 198 -0.70 -18.04 9.72
N LYS A 199 0.23 -18.23 8.78
CA LYS A 199 1.37 -19.17 8.92
C LYS A 199 2.63 -18.54 9.50
N LEU A 200 2.64 -17.22 9.67
CA LEU A 200 3.78 -16.39 10.12
C LEU A 200 5.04 -16.45 9.22
N SER A 201 5.03 -17.25 8.15
CA SER A 201 6.07 -17.28 7.13
C SER A 201 5.57 -17.91 5.83
N ILE A 202 6.19 -17.50 4.72
CA ILE A 202 6.02 -18.10 3.40
C ILE A 202 7.39 -18.61 2.95
N ARG A 203 7.44 -19.84 2.44
CA ARG A 203 8.66 -20.47 1.90
C ARG A 203 8.62 -20.50 0.38
N ALA A 204 9.80 -20.59 -0.23
CA ALA A 204 9.90 -20.87 -1.65
C ALA A 204 9.29 -22.25 -1.96
N SER A 205 8.71 -22.41 -3.15
CA SER A 205 8.18 -23.70 -3.60
C SER A 205 9.28 -24.73 -3.82
N ASN A 206 10.47 -24.27 -4.20
CA ASN A 206 11.63 -25.08 -4.56
C ASN A 206 12.71 -25.13 -3.47
N GLY A 207 12.40 -24.78 -2.23
CA GLY A 207 13.40 -24.86 -1.17
C GLY A 207 12.94 -24.41 0.22
N PRO A 208 13.76 -24.64 1.25
CA PRO A 208 13.41 -24.32 2.63
C PRO A 208 13.43 -22.82 2.94
N GLN A 209 13.96 -22.00 2.02
CA GLN A 209 14.16 -20.57 2.21
C GLN A 209 12.84 -19.85 2.50
N LYS A 210 12.81 -19.03 3.56
CA LYS A 210 11.67 -18.16 3.87
C LYS A 210 11.77 -16.89 3.02
N LEU A 211 10.71 -16.60 2.27
CA LEU A 211 10.59 -15.44 1.40
C LEU A 211 9.88 -14.27 2.11
N LEU A 212 8.93 -14.59 2.99
CA LEU A 212 8.30 -13.65 3.91
C LEU A 212 8.31 -14.27 5.30
N LYS A 213 8.59 -13.46 6.31
CA LYS A 213 8.63 -13.94 7.70
C LYS A 213 8.16 -12.85 8.65
N VAL A 214 7.19 -13.18 9.50
CA VAL A 214 6.84 -12.34 10.64
C VAL A 214 7.98 -12.42 11.68
N ILE A 215 8.47 -11.26 12.09
CA ILE A 215 9.58 -11.10 13.03
C ILE A 215 9.15 -10.25 14.23
N LYS A 216 9.93 -10.27 15.32
CA LYS A 216 9.62 -9.54 16.55
C LYS A 216 9.89 -8.04 16.37
N ASN A 217 9.06 -7.21 16.98
CA ASN A 217 9.34 -5.77 17.13
C ASN A 217 10.39 -5.52 18.22
N PRO A 218 11.05 -4.35 18.23
CA PRO A 218 10.97 -3.25 17.24
C PRO A 218 11.75 -3.51 15.94
N VAL A 219 11.50 -2.72 14.89
CA VAL A 219 12.24 -2.84 13.61
C VAL A 219 13.72 -2.51 13.76
N THR A 220 14.06 -1.63 14.71
CA THR A 220 15.44 -1.20 15.00
C THR A 220 16.37 -2.35 15.36
N ASP A 221 15.86 -3.41 15.97
CA ASP A 221 16.64 -4.60 16.35
C ASP A 221 17.13 -5.40 15.12
N HIS A 222 16.54 -5.15 13.95
CA HIS A 222 16.87 -5.84 12.69
C HIS A 222 17.59 -4.94 11.70
N LEU A 223 17.89 -3.69 12.10
CA LEU A 223 18.67 -2.76 11.30
C LEU A 223 20.17 -2.93 11.61
N PRO A 224 21.06 -2.71 10.63
CA PRO A 224 22.50 -2.70 10.88
C PRO A 224 22.89 -1.63 11.91
N PRO A 225 23.97 -1.85 12.67
CA PRO A 225 24.51 -0.83 13.56
C PRO A 225 24.94 0.41 12.75
N ASN A 226 24.87 1.59 13.38
CA ASN A 226 25.27 2.87 12.79
C ASN A 226 24.59 3.25 11.47
N CYS A 227 23.38 2.75 11.21
CA CYS A 227 22.62 3.16 10.02
C CYS A 227 22.01 4.56 10.16
N ARG A 228 21.87 5.27 9.03
CA ARG A 228 21.19 6.57 8.96
C ARG A 228 19.72 6.35 8.65
N ILE A 229 18.83 6.75 9.56
CA ILE A 229 17.37 6.54 9.41
C ILE A 229 16.68 7.86 9.05
N ILE A 230 16.01 7.88 7.91
CA ILE A 230 15.35 9.04 7.30
C ILE A 230 13.87 8.72 7.09
N SER A 231 12.98 9.56 7.62
CA SER A 231 11.54 9.45 7.38
C SER A 231 11.12 10.31 6.19
N LEU A 232 10.30 9.77 5.30
CA LEU A 232 9.65 10.52 4.23
C LEU A 232 8.33 11.10 4.72
N SER A 233 8.17 12.42 4.57
CA SER A 233 6.93 13.14 4.85
C SER A 233 6.81 14.37 3.96
N VAL A 234 5.60 14.66 3.49
CA VAL A 234 5.31 15.92 2.76
C VAL A 234 5.59 17.16 3.61
N THR A 235 5.51 17.06 4.94
CA THR A 235 5.81 18.15 5.87
C THR A 235 7.28 18.18 6.31
N GLY A 236 8.11 17.28 5.79
CA GLY A 236 9.54 17.24 6.08
C GLY A 236 10.30 18.36 5.39
N ARG A 237 11.59 18.50 5.72
CA ARG A 237 12.48 19.43 5.03
C ARG A 237 12.56 19.05 3.55
N LEU A 238 12.16 19.96 2.65
CA LEU A 238 12.15 19.70 1.22
C LEU A 238 13.58 19.52 0.69
N VAL A 239 13.82 18.41 -0.02
CA VAL A 239 15.11 18.09 -0.64
C VAL A 239 14.94 17.63 -2.07
N ALA A 240 15.91 17.99 -2.92
CA ALA A 240 16.05 17.41 -4.25
C ALA A 240 16.88 16.14 -4.16
N LEU A 241 16.27 14.97 -4.36
CA LEU A 241 16.94 13.66 -4.24
C LEU A 241 18.26 13.54 -5.02
N PRO A 242 18.39 14.02 -6.28
CA PRO A 242 19.66 13.95 -7.02
C PRO A 242 20.81 14.71 -6.36
N LYS A 243 20.51 15.74 -5.56
CA LYS A 243 21.51 16.50 -4.80
C LYS A 243 21.70 15.95 -3.39
N TYR A 244 20.65 15.37 -2.81
CA TYR A 244 20.66 14.88 -1.44
C TYR A 244 21.32 13.52 -1.31
N VAL A 245 21.03 12.56 -2.20
CA VAL A 245 21.60 11.20 -2.13
C VAL A 245 23.13 11.21 -2.13
N PRO A 246 23.83 12.00 -2.97
CA PRO A 246 25.30 12.08 -2.93
C PRO A 246 25.89 12.68 -1.65
N THR A 247 25.08 13.36 -0.82
CA THR A 247 25.54 13.90 0.48
C THR A 247 25.42 12.89 1.62
N LEU A 248 24.75 11.76 1.37
CA LEU A 248 24.60 10.71 2.37
C LEU A 248 25.93 9.96 2.55
N PRO A 249 26.22 9.48 3.76
CA PRO A 249 27.41 8.67 4.02
C PRO A 249 27.37 7.37 3.21
N THR A 250 28.47 7.05 2.54
CA THR A 250 28.60 5.86 1.67
C THR A 250 29.15 4.64 2.41
N ASP A 251 29.57 4.82 3.65
CA ASP A 251 30.16 3.78 4.52
C ASP A 251 29.12 3.15 5.46
N VAL A 252 27.93 3.73 5.59
CA VAL A 252 26.85 3.21 6.43
C VAL A 252 25.56 2.92 5.65
N PRO A 253 24.76 1.93 6.06
CA PRO A 253 23.46 1.67 5.48
C PRO A 253 22.50 2.85 5.67
N ILE A 254 21.72 3.16 4.64
CA ILE A 254 20.69 4.20 4.68
C ILE A 254 19.31 3.55 4.76
N VAL A 255 18.51 3.97 5.73
CA VAL A 255 17.15 3.49 5.96
C VAL A 255 16.15 4.57 5.62
N PHE A 256 15.25 4.31 4.68
CA PHE A 256 14.11 5.16 4.36
C PHE A 256 12.83 4.58 4.97
N VAL A 257 12.14 5.38 5.77
CA VAL A 257 10.85 5.03 6.36
C VAL A 257 9.73 5.77 5.62
N ALA A 258 8.77 5.02 5.08
CA ALA A 258 7.63 5.57 4.36
C ALA A 258 6.33 4.92 4.85
N GLY A 259 5.21 5.63 4.72
CA GLY A 259 3.89 5.08 5.08
C GLY A 259 3.28 4.29 3.93
N ALA A 260 2.79 3.08 4.20
CA ALA A 260 2.00 2.26 3.28
C ALA A 260 0.51 2.28 3.66
N MET A 261 -0.01 3.48 3.91
CA MET A 261 -1.33 3.77 4.48
C MET A 261 -2.15 4.71 3.58
N ALA A 262 -3.47 4.70 3.73
CA ALA A 262 -4.37 5.57 2.96
C ALA A 262 -4.26 7.05 3.36
N HIS A 263 -4.11 7.32 4.65
CA HIS A 263 -4.02 8.66 5.21
C HIS A 263 -3.27 8.65 6.55
N GLY A 264 -2.92 9.84 7.03
CA GLY A 264 -2.23 10.04 8.30
C GLY A 264 -0.73 10.30 8.16
N LYS A 265 -0.01 10.13 9.27
CA LYS A 265 1.44 10.34 9.37
C LYS A 265 2.15 9.03 9.71
N VAL A 266 3.39 8.89 9.25
CA VAL A 266 4.19 7.66 9.42
C VAL A 266 4.45 7.37 10.90
N GLY A 267 4.73 8.39 11.71
CA GLY A 267 5.00 8.22 13.15
C GLY A 267 6.29 7.46 13.45
N ALA A 268 7.35 7.73 12.69
CA ALA A 268 8.64 7.05 12.80
C ALA A 268 9.55 7.75 13.83
N ASP A 269 9.28 7.58 15.12
CA ASP A 269 10.01 8.25 16.21
C ASP A 269 11.50 7.85 16.29
N TYR A 270 11.85 6.71 15.68
CA TYR A 270 13.22 6.22 15.57
C TYR A 270 13.99 6.79 14.38
N ALA A 271 13.38 7.65 13.55
CA ALA A 271 14.06 8.32 12.46
C ALA A 271 14.84 9.56 12.95
N SER A 272 16.06 9.72 12.45
CA SER A 272 16.94 10.83 12.83
C SER A 272 16.58 12.15 12.14
N GLU A 273 15.95 12.08 10.97
CA GLU A 273 15.45 13.25 10.26
C GLU A 273 14.19 12.92 9.47
N GLN A 274 13.44 13.96 9.10
CA GLN A 274 12.27 13.86 8.25
C GLN A 274 12.41 14.80 7.05
N ILE A 275 12.30 14.25 5.84
CA ILE A 275 12.47 14.97 4.58
C ILE A 275 11.22 14.86 3.71
N GLY A 276 10.98 15.90 2.91
CA GLY A 276 10.03 15.89 1.80
C GLY A 276 10.80 15.85 0.48
N ILE A 277 10.31 15.09 -0.50
CA ILE A 277 10.98 14.93 -1.82
C ILE A 277 10.18 15.55 -2.97
N SER A 278 9.11 16.26 -2.64
CA SER A 278 8.27 17.01 -3.57
C SER A 278 7.44 18.03 -2.78
N GLU A 279 7.13 19.16 -3.41
CA GLU A 279 6.15 20.13 -2.91
C GLU A 279 4.72 19.58 -2.92
N TYR A 280 4.49 18.51 -3.70
CA TYR A 280 3.20 17.84 -3.82
C TYR A 280 3.17 16.57 -2.97
N PRO A 281 2.02 16.22 -2.36
CA PRO A 281 1.82 14.91 -1.77
C PRO A 281 2.01 13.81 -2.83
N LEU A 282 2.82 12.81 -2.53
CA LEU A 282 3.07 11.67 -3.40
C LEU A 282 2.44 10.41 -2.82
N SER A 283 2.02 9.49 -3.69
CA SER A 283 1.77 8.11 -3.25
C SER A 283 3.07 7.47 -2.77
N ALA A 284 2.96 6.47 -1.89
CA ALA A 284 4.12 5.72 -1.39
C ALA A 284 4.94 5.13 -2.55
N ALA A 285 4.27 4.51 -3.53
CA ALA A 285 4.91 3.96 -4.71
C ALA A 285 5.68 5.02 -5.52
N ALA A 286 5.08 6.19 -5.78
CA ALA A 286 5.75 7.25 -6.53
C ALA A 286 6.93 7.84 -5.76
N ALA A 287 6.79 8.03 -4.44
CA ALA A 287 7.87 8.53 -3.60
C ALA A 287 9.08 7.59 -3.60
N LEU A 288 8.83 6.30 -3.38
CA LEU A 288 9.90 5.30 -3.31
C LEU A 288 10.52 4.99 -4.67
N ALA A 289 9.75 5.06 -5.76
CA ALA A 289 10.33 4.99 -7.11
C ALA A 289 11.38 6.08 -7.34
N ARG A 290 11.11 7.32 -6.91
CA ARG A 290 12.07 8.42 -7.01
C ARG A 290 13.31 8.20 -6.14
N VAL A 291 13.14 7.61 -4.95
CA VAL A 291 14.28 7.26 -4.09
C VAL A 291 15.13 6.18 -4.75
N CYS A 292 14.54 5.08 -5.24
CA CYS A 292 15.27 4.04 -5.98
C CYS A 292 16.04 4.63 -7.14
N ASN A 293 15.38 5.43 -7.99
CA ASN A 293 16.03 6.06 -9.15
C ASN A 293 17.21 6.96 -8.77
N ALA A 294 17.10 7.72 -7.67
CA ALA A 294 18.19 8.56 -7.21
C ALA A 294 19.40 7.73 -6.74
N PHE A 295 19.18 6.60 -6.06
CA PHE A 295 20.26 5.69 -5.69
C PHE A 295 20.84 4.96 -6.89
N GLU A 296 20.01 4.51 -7.82
CA GLU A 296 20.45 3.86 -9.07
C GLU A 296 21.40 4.77 -9.85
N ASN A 297 21.00 6.03 -10.06
CA ASN A 297 21.86 7.02 -10.72
C ASN A 297 23.15 7.29 -9.94
N HIS A 298 23.07 7.41 -8.61
CA HIS A 298 24.25 7.68 -7.78
C HIS A 298 25.26 6.52 -7.75
N LEU A 299 24.76 5.28 -7.79
CA LEU A 299 25.57 4.06 -7.75
C LEU A 299 25.98 3.56 -9.14
N GLY A 300 25.49 4.18 -10.21
CA GLY A 300 25.77 3.79 -11.60
C GLY A 300 25.09 2.49 -12.01
N ILE A 301 23.89 2.22 -11.49
CA ILE A 301 23.04 1.07 -11.87
C ILE A 301 22.18 1.49 -13.05
N VAL A 302 22.31 0.75 -14.17
CA VAL A 302 21.62 1.02 -15.45
C VAL A 302 20.76 -0.17 -15.84
#